data_AF-A0A4P7LIV1-F1
#
_entry.id   AF-A0A4P7LIV1-F1
#
_cell.length_a   1.000
_cell.length_b   1.000
_cell.length_c   1.000
_cell.angle_alpha   90.00
_cell.angle_beta   90.00
_cell.angle_gamma   90.00
#
_symmetry.space_group_name_H-M   'P 1'
#
loop_
_entity.id
_entity.type
_entity.pdbx_description
1 polymer ?
#
loop_
_entity_poly.entity_id
_entity_poly.type
_entity_poly.pdbx_seq_one_letter_code
_entity_poly.pdbx_strand_id
1 'polypeptide(L)'
;MSEGKKRGVLRTVGRVMNPFSPLTSMKRTVSSGWQTIQDLQDDLAHQRRNPRIRTFREAMAARPADAVPLEQIQRTCLINKRIALAFGFLALVYALASLVPGNLFGALTGLLFTMLCAILATRYAHRAWQIGRGQTSPDEPLGGVRDFLRTDGSLRKIFDPQLFD
;
A
#
# COMPACT_ATOMS: atom_id res chain seq x y z
N MET A 1 -65.25 -15.25 40.51
CA MET A 1 -64.04 -15.09 41.35
C MET A 1 -63.11 -16.26 41.06
N SER A 2 -61.86 -15.92 40.72
CA SER A 2 -60.60 -16.68 40.70
C SER A 2 -60.61 -18.21 40.61
N GLU A 3 -59.96 -18.79 39.59
CA GLU A 3 -58.64 -19.46 39.69
C GLU A 3 -58.37 -20.37 38.47
N GLY A 4 -57.10 -20.48 38.04
CA GLY A 4 -56.67 -21.56 37.14
C GLY A 4 -55.81 -21.18 35.93
N LYS A 5 -54.90 -20.20 36.08
CA LYS A 5 -53.88 -19.80 35.10
C LYS A 5 -52.94 -20.99 34.76
N LYS A 6 -53.15 -21.67 33.62
CA LYS A 6 -52.22 -22.67 33.10
C LYS A 6 -50.92 -21.98 32.65
N ARG A 7 -49.84 -22.20 33.41
CA ARG A 7 -48.47 -21.78 33.11
C ARG A 7 -47.95 -22.58 31.91
N GLY A 8 -47.99 -21.98 30.73
CA GLY A 8 -47.16 -22.41 29.59
C GLY A 8 -45.71 -22.04 29.87
N VAL A 9 -44.88 -23.06 30.10
CA VAL A 9 -43.43 -22.92 30.28
C VAL A 9 -42.81 -22.59 28.92
N LEU A 10 -42.70 -21.30 28.61
CA LEU A 10 -41.81 -20.81 27.56
C LEU A 10 -40.38 -20.90 28.10
N ARG A 11 -39.72 -22.03 27.82
CA ARG A 11 -38.27 -22.15 27.97
C ARG A 11 -37.63 -21.23 26.92
N THR A 12 -37.23 -20.04 27.36
CA THR A 12 -36.31 -19.18 26.64
C THR A 12 -34.98 -19.93 26.50
N VAL A 13 -34.79 -20.59 25.36
CA VAL A 13 -33.46 -21.07 24.96
C VAL A 13 -32.67 -19.81 24.64
N GLY A 14 -31.91 -19.33 25.62
CA GLY A 14 -30.88 -18.34 25.43
C GLY A 14 -29.96 -18.85 24.31
N ARG A 15 -30.05 -18.23 23.15
CA ARG A 15 -29.13 -18.43 22.04
C ARG A 15 -27.76 -17.95 22.55
N VAL A 16 -26.95 -18.90 23.03
CA VAL A 16 -25.54 -18.68 23.33
C VAL A 16 -24.90 -18.21 22.02
N MET A 17 -24.66 -16.91 21.91
CA MET A 17 -23.83 -16.36 20.84
C MET A 17 -22.44 -16.94 21.03
N ASN A 18 -22.05 -17.87 20.16
CA ASN A 18 -20.70 -18.40 20.10
C ASN A 18 -19.72 -17.21 19.94
N PRO A 19 -18.85 -16.94 20.93
CA PRO A 19 -17.89 -15.83 20.86
C PRO A 19 -16.68 -16.13 19.95
N PHE A 20 -16.64 -17.33 19.36
CA PHE A 20 -15.55 -17.81 18.52
C PHE A 20 -16.01 -18.02 17.08
N SER A 21 -16.49 -16.97 16.43
CA SER A 21 -16.48 -16.97 14.96
C SER A 21 -15.06 -16.59 14.52
N PRO A 22 -14.35 -17.42 13.74
CA PRO A 22 -12.99 -17.11 13.28
C PRO A 22 -12.95 -15.81 12.47
N LEU A 23 -14.05 -15.45 11.82
CA LEU A 23 -14.23 -14.19 11.09
C LEU A 23 -14.16 -12.95 12.00
N THR A 24 -14.68 -13.00 13.23
CA THR A 24 -14.59 -11.89 14.20
C THR A 24 -13.20 -11.73 14.81
N SER A 25 -12.48 -12.83 15.03
CA SER A 25 -11.08 -12.79 15.47
C SER A 25 -10.18 -12.22 14.36
N MET A 26 -10.36 -12.68 13.12
CA MET A 26 -9.60 -12.21 11.96
C MET A 26 -9.86 -10.72 11.67
N LYS A 27 -11.11 -10.25 11.76
CA LYS A 27 -11.41 -8.80 11.66
C LYS A 27 -10.73 -7.97 12.76
N ARG A 28 -10.68 -8.47 14.00
CA ARG A 28 -10.00 -7.76 15.11
C ARG A 28 -8.48 -7.75 14.95
N THR A 29 -7.87 -8.80 14.44
CA THR A 29 -6.43 -8.86 14.15
C THR A 29 -6.06 -7.94 12.98
N VAL A 30 -6.90 -7.87 11.94
CA VAL A 30 -6.68 -6.95 10.81
C VAL A 30 -6.91 -5.50 11.23
N SER A 31 -7.92 -5.20 12.06
CA SER A 31 -8.18 -3.83 12.53
C SER A 31 -7.11 -3.32 13.50
N SER A 32 -6.60 -4.18 14.38
CA SER A 32 -5.49 -3.83 15.29
C SER A 32 -4.16 -3.71 14.54
N GLY A 33 -3.92 -4.55 13.54
CA GLY A 33 -2.81 -4.39 12.60
C GLY A 33 -2.87 -3.08 11.81
N TRP A 34 -4.07 -2.63 11.42
CA TRP A 34 -4.25 -1.36 10.72
C TRP A 34 -3.95 -0.15 11.61
N GLN A 35 -4.43 -0.17 12.86
CA GLN A 35 -4.16 0.90 13.84
C GLN A 35 -2.67 1.01 14.16
N THR A 36 -1.99 -0.11 14.38
CA THR A 36 -0.53 -0.11 14.60
C THR A 36 0.26 0.40 13.40
N ILE A 37 -0.16 0.08 12.17
CA ILE A 37 0.44 0.66 10.96
C ILE A 37 0.20 2.18 10.88
N GLN A 38 -0.97 2.63 11.29
CA GLN A 38 -1.34 4.04 11.26
C GLN A 38 -0.57 4.86 12.31
N ASP A 39 -0.45 4.35 13.54
CA ASP A 39 0.35 4.96 14.60
C ASP A 39 1.84 5.03 14.19
N LEU A 40 2.38 3.96 13.59
CA LEU A 40 3.72 3.96 13.02
C LEU A 40 3.87 4.99 11.89
N GLN A 41 2.84 5.19 11.05
CA GLN A 41 2.87 6.20 10.00
C GLN A 41 2.88 7.62 10.56
N ASP A 42 2.13 7.87 11.64
CA ASP A 42 2.07 9.17 12.30
C ASP A 42 3.36 9.47 13.06
N ASP A 43 3.98 8.48 13.71
CA ASP A 43 5.29 8.61 14.35
C ASP A 43 6.39 8.87 13.30
N LEU A 44 6.34 8.18 12.16
CA LEU A 44 7.23 8.44 11.03
C LEU A 44 6.99 9.83 10.41
N ALA A 45 5.76 10.34 10.42
CA ALA A 45 5.44 11.69 9.96
C ALA A 45 6.02 12.75 10.92
N HIS A 46 5.98 12.50 12.23
CA HIS A 46 6.61 13.34 13.25
C HIS A 46 8.15 13.32 13.14
N GLN A 47 8.74 12.15 12.88
CA GLN A 47 10.19 12.05 12.63
C GLN A 47 10.63 12.74 11.34
N ARG A 48 9.82 12.68 10.27
CA ARG A 48 10.09 13.41 9.00
C ARG A 48 10.10 14.93 9.15
N ARG A 49 9.54 15.46 10.22
CA ARG A 49 9.53 16.90 10.51
C ARG A 49 10.93 17.45 10.84
N ASN A 50 11.93 16.57 11.01
CA ASN A 50 13.33 16.94 11.14
C ASN A 50 14.06 16.78 9.78
N PRO A 51 14.18 17.84 8.96
CA PRO A 51 14.46 17.74 7.52
C PRO A 51 15.96 17.59 7.20
N ARG A 52 16.76 17.07 8.13
CA ARG A 52 18.23 17.14 8.08
C ARG A 52 18.93 15.83 7.76
N ILE A 53 18.20 14.78 7.39
CA ILE A 53 18.82 13.60 6.79
C ILE A 53 19.10 13.93 5.34
N ARG A 54 20.33 14.36 5.03
CA ARG A 54 20.72 14.71 3.66
C ARG A 54 21.23 13.49 2.92
N THR A 55 21.96 12.60 3.59
CA THR A 55 22.69 11.49 2.94
C THR A 55 22.08 10.13 3.25
N PHE A 56 22.34 9.16 2.37
CA PHE A 56 21.86 7.78 2.57
C PHE A 56 22.48 7.15 3.81
N ARG A 57 23.74 7.48 4.13
CA ARG A 57 24.42 7.04 5.36
C ARG A 57 23.69 7.53 6.61
N GLU A 58 23.31 8.81 6.66
CA GLU A 58 22.53 9.36 7.77
C GLU A 58 21.15 8.69 7.88
N ALA A 59 20.50 8.39 6.76
CA ALA A 59 19.22 7.70 6.73
C ALA A 59 19.32 6.26 7.27
N MET A 60 20.42 5.58 6.97
CA MET A 60 20.70 4.23 7.47
C MET A 60 21.13 4.24 8.94
N ALA A 61 21.87 5.26 9.39
CA ALA A 61 22.27 5.41 10.79
C ALA A 61 21.08 5.75 11.71
N ALA A 62 20.10 6.51 11.20
CA ALA A 62 18.87 6.84 11.93
C ALA A 62 17.83 5.70 11.92
N ARG A 63 18.12 4.59 11.24
CA ARG A 63 17.19 3.48 11.07
C ARG A 63 17.06 2.70 12.39
N PRO A 64 15.84 2.45 12.89
CA PRO A 64 15.67 1.65 14.09
C PRO A 64 16.18 0.22 13.87
N ALA A 65 16.73 -0.40 14.93
CA ALA A 65 17.31 -1.74 14.87
C ALA A 65 16.30 -2.81 14.42
N ASP A 66 15.02 -2.58 14.67
CA ASP A 66 13.91 -3.48 14.27
C ASP A 66 13.41 -3.24 12.83
N ALA A 67 14.04 -2.36 12.06
CA ALA A 67 13.60 -2.07 10.70
C ALA A 67 13.83 -3.25 9.75
N VAL A 68 12.76 -3.63 9.03
CA VAL A 68 12.73 -4.60 7.92
C VAL A 68 13.98 -4.47 7.04
N PRO A 69 14.70 -5.52 6.64
CA PRO A 69 15.91 -5.39 5.81
C PRO A 69 15.68 -4.64 4.49
N LEU A 70 16.67 -3.88 4.03
CA LEU A 70 16.59 -3.07 2.80
C LEU A 70 16.21 -3.92 1.58
N GLU A 71 16.76 -5.13 1.46
CA GLU A 71 16.46 -6.05 0.37
C GLU A 71 14.98 -6.41 0.31
N GLN A 72 14.36 -6.62 1.47
CA GLN A 72 12.93 -6.94 1.55
C GLN A 72 12.07 -5.71 1.19
N ILE A 73 12.50 -4.50 1.55
CA ILE A 73 11.85 -3.26 1.11
C ILE A 73 11.93 -3.12 -0.41
N GLN A 74 13.10 -3.40 -0.99
CA GLN A 74 13.31 -3.32 -2.44
C GLN A 74 12.46 -4.36 -3.18
N ARG A 75 12.44 -5.62 -2.72
CA ARG A 75 11.56 -6.67 -3.26
C ARG A 75 10.09 -6.27 -3.19
N THR A 76 9.65 -5.74 -2.05
CA THR A 76 8.26 -5.29 -1.87
C THR A 76 7.92 -4.12 -2.79
N CYS A 77 8.85 -3.17 -2.99
CA CYS A 77 8.66 -2.08 -3.94
C CYS A 77 8.55 -2.60 -5.39
N LEU A 78 9.37 -3.58 -5.77
CA LEU A 78 9.30 -4.20 -7.10
C LEU A 78 7.98 -4.96 -7.30
N ILE A 79 7.54 -5.74 -6.32
CA ILE A 79 6.25 -6.46 -6.36
C ILE A 79 5.10 -5.47 -6.49
N ASN A 80 5.07 -4.44 -5.65
CA ASN A 80 4.00 -3.43 -5.69
C ASN A 80 4.02 -2.61 -6.98
N LYS A 81 5.19 -2.35 -7.55
CA LYS A 81 5.33 -1.74 -8.89
C LYS A 81 4.71 -2.64 -9.96
N ARG A 82 5.00 -3.96 -9.94
CA ARG A 82 4.43 -4.93 -10.89
C ARG A 82 2.91 -4.98 -10.76
N ILE A 83 2.39 -5.05 -9.54
CA ILE A 83 0.94 -5.04 -9.27
C ILE A 83 0.30 -3.75 -9.78
N ALA A 84 0.90 -2.59 -9.50
CA ALA A 84 0.41 -1.30 -9.97
C ALA A 84 0.38 -1.23 -11.50
N LEU A 85 1.42 -1.71 -12.19
CA LEU A 85 1.46 -1.75 -13.66
C LEU A 85 0.42 -2.72 -14.24
N ALA A 86 0.23 -3.90 -13.63
CA ALA A 86 -0.77 -4.87 -14.08
C ALA A 86 -2.19 -4.30 -13.98
N PHE A 87 -2.53 -3.70 -12.84
CA PHE A 87 -3.82 -3.03 -12.66
C PHE A 87 -3.98 -1.80 -13.54
N GLY A 88 -2.91 -1.03 -13.75
CA GLY A 88 -2.91 0.11 -14.67
C GLY A 88 -3.17 -0.32 -16.11
N PHE A 89 -2.55 -1.41 -16.56
CA PHE A 89 -2.79 -1.97 -17.89
C PHE A 89 -4.24 -2.46 -18.04
N LEU A 90 -4.76 -3.19 -17.07
CA LEU A 90 -6.15 -3.65 -17.09
C LEU A 90 -7.15 -2.49 -17.13
N ALA A 91 -6.88 -1.44 -16.37
CA ALA A 91 -7.72 -0.23 -16.35
C ALA A 91 -7.64 0.55 -17.66
N LEU A 92 -6.49 0.57 -18.32
CA LEU A 92 -6.33 1.17 -19.64
C LEU A 92 -7.16 0.41 -20.69
N VAL A 93 -7.09 -0.93 -20.67
CA VAL A 93 -7.92 -1.78 -21.54
C VAL A 93 -9.41 -1.53 -21.28
N TYR A 94 -9.82 -1.45 -20.01
CA TYR A 94 -11.19 -1.12 -19.64
C TYR A 94 -11.63 0.27 -20.14
N ALA A 95 -10.75 1.28 -20.03
CA ALA A 95 -11.04 2.62 -20.51
C ALA A 95 -11.25 2.63 -22.03
N LEU A 96 -10.39 1.95 -22.78
CA LEU A 96 -10.51 1.80 -24.23
C LEU A 96 -11.75 1.03 -24.64
N ALA A 97 -12.06 -0.07 -23.93
CA ALA A 97 -13.28 -0.85 -24.17
C ALA A 97 -14.55 -0.04 -23.88
N SER A 98 -14.52 0.85 -22.88
CA SER A 98 -15.64 1.74 -22.53
C SER A 98 -15.89 2.85 -23.56
N LEU A 99 -14.90 3.18 -24.40
CA LEU A 99 -15.10 4.12 -25.50
C LEU A 99 -15.94 3.52 -26.64
N VAL A 100 -15.88 2.20 -26.85
CA VAL A 100 -16.63 1.50 -27.92
C VAL A 100 -18.15 1.70 -27.82
N PRO A 101 -18.79 1.52 -26.64
CA PRO A 101 -20.22 1.81 -26.47
C PRO A 101 -20.54 3.30 -26.22
N GLY A 102 -19.55 4.21 -26.31
CA GLY A 102 -19.74 5.63 -25.99
C GLY A 102 -19.89 5.93 -24.50
N ASN A 103 -19.48 5.02 -23.61
CA ASN A 103 -19.54 5.22 -22.17
C ASN A 103 -18.37 6.10 -21.68
N LEU A 104 -18.54 7.43 -21.83
CA LEU A 104 -17.55 8.42 -21.40
C LEU A 104 -17.20 8.31 -19.91
N PHE A 105 -18.16 8.00 -19.05
CA PHE A 105 -17.95 7.89 -17.60
C PHE A 105 -17.02 6.71 -17.25
N GLY A 106 -17.24 5.56 -17.88
CA GLY A 106 -16.37 4.40 -17.76
C GLY A 106 -14.96 4.67 -18.29
N ALA A 107 -14.85 5.35 -19.44
CA ALA A 107 -13.57 5.74 -20.01
C ALA A 107 -12.79 6.72 -19.11
N LEU A 108 -13.45 7.74 -18.57
CA LEU A 108 -12.85 8.71 -17.64
C LEU A 108 -12.36 8.03 -16.35
N THR A 109 -13.19 7.18 -15.77
CA THR A 109 -12.86 6.48 -14.51
C THR A 109 -11.70 5.51 -14.73
N GLY A 110 -11.70 4.77 -15.85
CA GLY A 110 -10.58 3.90 -16.22
C GLY A 110 -9.28 4.66 -16.46
N LEU A 111 -9.34 5.82 -17.13
CA LEU A 111 -8.17 6.69 -17.33
C LEU A 111 -7.63 7.27 -16.02
N LEU A 112 -8.49 7.78 -15.14
CA LEU A 112 -8.11 8.28 -13.82
C LEU A 112 -7.43 7.18 -12.99
N PHE A 113 -7.99 5.98 -13.00
CA PHE A 113 -7.40 4.85 -12.29
C PHE A 113 -6.05 4.42 -12.90
N THR A 114 -5.94 4.43 -14.23
CA THR A 114 -4.67 4.18 -14.94
C THR A 114 -3.60 5.19 -14.53
N MET A 115 -3.96 6.48 -14.45
CA MET A 115 -3.05 7.53 -13.97
C MET A 115 -2.62 7.30 -12.52
N LEU A 116 -3.54 6.90 -11.63
CA LEU A 116 -3.22 6.55 -10.25
C LEU A 116 -2.21 5.40 -10.18
N CYS A 117 -2.42 4.34 -10.97
CA CYS A 117 -1.50 3.22 -11.09
C CYS A 117 -0.12 3.65 -11.59
N ALA A 118 -0.05 4.55 -12.57
CA ALA A 118 1.21 5.09 -13.09
C ALA A 118 1.96 5.92 -12.04
N ILE A 119 1.25 6.73 -11.24
CA ILE A 119 1.83 7.49 -10.12
C ILE A 119 2.41 6.53 -9.07
N LEU A 120 1.68 5.48 -8.72
CA LEU A 120 2.15 4.45 -7.79
C LEU A 120 3.40 3.74 -8.33
N ALA A 121 3.39 3.30 -9.58
CA ALA A 121 4.54 2.68 -10.22
C ALA A 121 5.77 3.60 -10.21
N THR A 122 5.57 4.89 -10.51
CA THR A 122 6.64 5.91 -10.46
C THR A 122 7.20 6.08 -9.06
N ARG A 123 6.33 6.11 -8.03
CA ARG A 123 6.75 6.20 -6.63
C ARG A 123 7.61 5.01 -6.19
N TYR A 124 7.23 3.79 -6.59
CA TYR A 124 8.03 2.60 -6.28
C TYR A 124 9.35 2.56 -7.05
N ALA A 125 9.36 2.98 -8.31
CA ALA A 125 10.58 3.09 -9.12
C ALA A 125 11.55 4.13 -8.55
N HIS A 126 11.04 5.28 -8.11
CA HIS A 126 11.84 6.33 -7.45
C HIS A 126 12.48 5.81 -6.16
N ARG A 127 11.72 5.11 -5.31
CA ARG A 127 12.25 4.50 -4.08
C ARG A 127 13.34 3.46 -4.36
N ALA A 128 13.14 2.60 -5.35
CA ALA A 128 14.14 1.61 -5.75
C ALA A 128 15.43 2.31 -6.25
N TRP A 129 15.30 3.38 -7.04
CA TRP A 129 16.43 4.19 -7.50
C TRP A 129 17.17 4.88 -6.36
N GLN A 130 16.45 5.44 -5.37
CA GLN A 130 17.07 6.06 -4.19
C GLN A 130 17.88 5.05 -3.38
N ILE A 131 17.37 3.82 -3.21
CA ILE A 131 18.09 2.75 -2.51
C ILE A 131 19.35 2.36 -3.29
N GLY A 132 19.24 2.12 -4.60
CA GLY A 132 20.40 1.74 -5.42
C GLY A 132 21.47 2.82 -5.50
N ARG A 133 21.07 4.09 -5.69
CA ARG A 133 22.01 5.23 -5.68
C ARG A 133 22.64 5.42 -4.31
N GLY A 134 21.86 5.30 -3.24
CA GLY A 134 22.35 5.41 -1.87
C GLY A 134 23.33 4.30 -1.48
N GLN A 135 23.15 3.08 -1.98
CA GLN A 135 24.12 2.00 -1.79
C GLN A 135 25.45 2.26 -2.54
N THR A 136 25.39 2.88 -3.71
CA THR A 136 26.58 3.16 -4.54
C THR A 136 27.34 4.39 -4.04
N SER A 137 26.62 5.41 -3.57
CA SER A 137 27.15 6.69 -3.12
C SER A 137 26.50 7.11 -1.79
N PRO A 138 26.90 6.50 -0.66
CA PRO A 138 26.22 6.67 0.63
C PRO A 138 26.33 8.08 1.21
N ASP A 139 27.34 8.84 0.80
CA ASP A 139 27.62 10.20 1.26
C ASP A 139 26.99 11.28 0.37
N GLU A 140 26.42 10.88 -0.77
CA GLU A 140 25.76 11.81 -1.69
C GLU A 140 24.33 12.11 -1.19
N PRO A 141 23.82 13.34 -1.39
CA PRO A 141 22.47 13.67 -0.99
C PRO A 141 21.42 12.81 -1.70
N LEU A 142 20.38 12.37 -0.98
CA LEU A 142 19.27 11.63 -1.59
C LEU A 142 18.56 12.50 -2.64
N GLY A 143 18.62 12.06 -3.90
CA GLY A 143 17.96 12.75 -5.01
C GLY A 143 16.43 12.72 -4.90
N GLY A 144 15.80 13.84 -5.26
CA GLY A 144 14.34 13.97 -5.28
C GLY A 144 13.69 13.27 -6.49
N VAL A 145 12.36 13.33 -6.57
CA VAL A 145 11.60 12.78 -7.71
C VAL A 145 12.01 13.45 -9.03
N ARG A 146 12.32 14.75 -8.99
CA ARG A 146 12.77 15.51 -10.16
C ARG A 146 14.13 15.03 -10.68
N ASP A 147 15.04 14.64 -9.79
CA ASP A 147 16.36 14.13 -10.15
C ASP A 147 16.28 12.74 -10.76
N PHE A 148 15.34 11.92 -10.26
CA PHE A 148 15.02 10.63 -10.86
C PHE A 148 14.45 10.77 -12.27
N LEU A 149 13.50 11.68 -12.49
CA LEU A 149 12.93 11.91 -13.83
C LEU A 149 13.97 12.44 -14.83
N ARG A 150 14.96 13.22 -14.35
CA ARG A 150 16.09 13.71 -15.15
C ARG A 150 17.17 12.67 -15.42
N THR A 151 17.13 11.51 -14.76
CA THR A 151 18.10 10.44 -15.01
C THR A 151 17.76 9.76 -16.34
N ASP A 152 18.77 9.53 -17.17
CA ASP A 152 18.57 8.83 -18.46
C ASP A 152 17.93 7.46 -18.26
N GLY A 153 16.93 7.17 -19.08
CA GLY A 153 16.14 5.94 -19.00
C GLY A 153 15.17 5.87 -17.83
N SER A 154 14.80 6.99 -17.21
CA SER A 154 13.81 7.05 -16.11
C SER A 154 12.46 6.41 -16.49
N LEU A 155 11.92 6.72 -17.67
CA LEU A 155 10.72 6.10 -18.21
C LEU A 155 10.89 4.59 -18.38
N ARG A 156 12.04 4.16 -18.92
CA ARG A 156 12.36 2.73 -19.01
C ARG A 156 12.40 2.12 -17.62
N LYS A 157 13.04 2.73 -16.63
CA LYS A 157 13.04 2.22 -15.23
C LYS A 157 11.67 2.20 -14.57
N ILE A 158 10.70 3.01 -15.01
CA ILE A 158 9.31 2.99 -14.51
C ILE A 158 8.52 1.85 -15.15
N PHE A 159 8.65 1.66 -16.47
CA PHE A 159 7.88 0.67 -17.22
C PHE A 159 8.55 -0.68 -17.38
N ASP A 160 9.86 -0.77 -17.15
CA ASP A 160 10.64 -1.99 -17.15
C ASP A 160 10.22 -2.80 -15.93
N PRO A 161 9.46 -3.88 -16.13
CA PRO A 161 9.14 -4.77 -15.07
C PRO A 161 10.39 -5.63 -14.93
N GLN A 162 11.43 -5.17 -14.21
CA GLN A 162 12.63 -5.95 -13.91
C GLN A 162 12.18 -7.34 -13.45
N LEU A 163 12.15 -8.31 -14.37
CA LEU A 163 11.29 -9.49 -14.24
C LEU A 163 12.05 -10.62 -13.56
N PHE A 164 13.36 -10.65 -13.73
CA PHE A 164 14.27 -11.63 -13.15
C PHE A 164 15.64 -10.98 -12.97
N ASP A 165 16.01 -10.75 -11.71
CA ASP A 165 17.36 -10.89 -11.17
C ASP A 165 17.20 -11.37 -9.72
#